data_AF-A0A1Y2JNJ8-F1
#
_entry.id   AF-A0A1Y2JNJ8-F1
#
_cell.length_a   1.000
_cell.length_b   1.000
_cell.length_c   1.000
_cell.angle_alpha   90.00
_cell.angle_beta   90.00
_cell.angle_gamma   90.00
#
_symmetry.space_group_name_H-M   'P 1'
#
loop_
_entity.id
_entity.type
_entity.pdbx_description
1 polymer ?
#
loop_
_entity_poly.entity_id
_entity_poly.type
_entity_poly.pdbx_seq_one_letter_code
_entity_poly.pdbx_strand_id
1 'polypeptide(L)'
;MNDISLMAVPASARQYDPTHWYWIADDGRIFASARQTPVPADDADYAVFVRMAMPSQWPRDQAGAQTDAELQLVLDPYNLFVTLQGYTAYKRWRKEQAGITLSSGMPIKTDDRSQAKITGVYNAQLANPAVTTPWHAADGLTYDLDAAAMAAMNTELLTHINNCFAVSDDVLAQIEAGTITTHAQIDATFDAPMTQARKDWLKV
;
A
#
# COMPACT_ATOMS: atom_id res chain seq x y z
N MET A 1 -9.32 -21.84 -60.96
CA MET A 1 -8.17 -21.25 -60.27
C MET A 1 -8.66 -20.04 -59.52
N ASN A 2 -9.05 -20.21 -58.25
CA ASN A 2 -9.31 -19.10 -57.33
C ASN A 2 -8.44 -19.39 -56.12
N ASP A 3 -7.29 -18.73 -56.06
CA ASP A 3 -6.47 -18.69 -54.85
C ASP A 3 -6.62 -17.29 -54.26
N ILE A 4 -7.56 -17.17 -53.31
CA ILE A 4 -7.66 -16.00 -52.45
C ILE A 4 -6.67 -16.28 -51.33
N SER A 5 -5.43 -15.85 -51.55
CA SER A 5 -4.38 -15.81 -50.53
C SER A 5 -4.84 -14.87 -49.42
N LEU A 6 -5.30 -15.46 -48.31
CA LEU A 6 -5.60 -14.79 -47.06
C LEU A 6 -4.32 -14.15 -46.54
N MET A 7 -4.35 -12.82 -46.46
CA MET A 7 -3.34 -12.01 -45.78
C MET A 7 -3.16 -12.49 -44.33
N ALA A 8 -2.04 -13.16 -44.06
CA ALA A 8 -1.51 -13.19 -42.71
C ALA A 8 -0.89 -11.82 -42.43
N VAL A 9 -1.70 -10.89 -41.90
CA VAL A 9 -1.16 -9.72 -41.23
C VAL A 9 -0.40 -10.25 -40.01
N PRO A 10 0.92 -10.03 -39.87
CA PRO A 10 1.62 -10.45 -38.67
C PRO A 10 0.99 -9.76 -37.47
N ALA A 11 0.68 -10.53 -36.41
CA ALA A 11 0.24 -9.95 -35.15
C ALA A 11 1.30 -8.94 -34.70
N SER A 12 0.95 -7.66 -34.63
CA SER A 12 1.83 -6.68 -34.02
C SER A 12 2.08 -7.13 -32.59
N ALA A 13 3.35 -7.34 -32.22
CA ALA A 13 3.73 -7.73 -30.87
C ALA A 13 3.09 -6.76 -29.87
N ARG A 14 2.45 -7.28 -28.83
CA ARG A 14 1.82 -6.44 -27.80
C ARG A 14 2.89 -5.53 -27.19
N GLN A 15 2.66 -4.22 -27.20
CA GLN A 15 3.54 -3.24 -26.57
C GLN A 15 3.59 -3.49 -25.06
N TYR A 16 4.77 -3.29 -24.46
CA TYR A 16 4.96 -3.37 -23.02
C TYR A 16 3.99 -2.46 -22.28
N ASP A 17 3.15 -3.05 -21.43
CA ASP A 17 2.28 -2.37 -20.47
C ASP A 17 2.51 -3.03 -19.09
N PRO A 18 3.18 -2.34 -18.15
CA PRO A 18 3.54 -2.89 -16.85
C PRO A 18 2.32 -3.35 -16.04
N THR A 19 1.13 -2.80 -16.31
CA THR A 19 -0.11 -3.19 -15.61
C THR A 19 -0.76 -4.45 -16.19
N HIS A 20 -0.38 -4.85 -17.40
CA HIS A 20 -0.86 -6.07 -18.08
C HIS A 20 0.29 -6.85 -18.70
N TRP A 21 1.36 -7.06 -17.92
CA TRP A 21 2.55 -7.80 -18.34
C TRP A 21 2.76 -9.11 -17.59
N TYR A 22 3.63 -9.95 -18.13
CA TYR A 22 4.11 -11.18 -17.52
C TYR A 22 5.63 -11.17 -17.40
N TRP A 23 6.12 -11.70 -16.28
CA TRP A 23 7.54 -11.88 -15.98
C TRP A 23 7.82 -13.37 -15.80
N ILE A 24 8.91 -13.88 -16.38
CA ILE A 24 9.30 -15.28 -16.27
C ILE A 24 10.71 -15.41 -15.69
N ALA A 25 10.87 -16.24 -14.67
CA ALA A 25 12.16 -16.61 -14.11
C ALA A 25 12.71 -17.88 -14.78
N ASP A 26 14.02 -18.11 -14.67
CA ASP A 26 14.73 -19.27 -15.22
C ASP A 26 14.22 -20.60 -14.64
N ASP A 27 13.75 -20.57 -13.39
CA ASP A 27 13.16 -21.71 -12.68
C ASP A 27 11.71 -21.99 -13.10
N GLY A 28 11.16 -21.21 -14.03
CA GLY A 28 9.82 -21.35 -14.58
C GLY A 28 8.72 -20.62 -13.80
N ARG A 29 9.04 -19.90 -12.71
CA ARG A 29 8.06 -19.02 -12.04
C ARG A 29 7.58 -17.95 -13.00
N ILE A 30 6.27 -17.71 -13.02
CA ILE A 30 5.64 -16.68 -13.83
C ILE A 30 4.89 -15.72 -12.92
N PHE A 31 5.10 -14.42 -13.07
CA PHE A 31 4.36 -13.39 -12.35
C PHE A 31 3.48 -12.60 -13.32
N ALA A 32 2.20 -12.43 -12.96
CA ALA A 32 1.25 -11.66 -13.75
C ALA A 32 1.01 -10.29 -13.10
N SER A 33 1.50 -9.21 -13.71
CA SER A 33 1.36 -7.87 -13.15
C SER A 33 -0.08 -7.44 -12.93
N ALA A 34 -1.01 -7.82 -13.83
CA ALA A 34 -2.42 -7.45 -13.72
C ALA A 34 -3.08 -8.04 -12.45
N ARG A 35 -2.65 -9.25 -12.07
CA ARG A 35 -3.15 -9.96 -10.89
C ARG A 35 -2.27 -9.75 -9.66
N GLN A 36 -1.08 -9.18 -9.83
CA GLN A 36 -0.08 -8.98 -8.77
C GLN A 36 0.20 -10.27 -7.99
N THR A 37 0.34 -11.39 -8.70
CA THR A 37 0.52 -12.71 -8.10
C THR A 37 1.27 -13.66 -9.05
N PRO A 38 2.00 -14.66 -8.53
CA PRO A 38 2.50 -15.77 -9.33
C PRO A 38 1.36 -16.59 -9.94
N VAL A 39 1.57 -17.08 -11.15
CA VAL A 39 0.57 -17.86 -11.89
C VAL A 39 1.22 -19.14 -12.42
N PRO A 40 0.46 -20.24 -12.58
CA PRO A 40 1.03 -21.47 -13.10
C PRO A 40 1.31 -21.36 -14.61
N ALA A 41 2.21 -22.21 -15.13
CA ALA A 41 2.62 -22.17 -16.53
C ALA A 41 1.50 -22.55 -17.52
N ASP A 42 0.48 -23.27 -17.05
CA ASP A 42 -0.72 -23.63 -17.82
C ASP A 42 -1.87 -22.63 -17.66
N ASP A 43 -1.62 -21.49 -17.02
CA ASP A 43 -2.60 -20.41 -16.90
C ASP A 43 -3.09 -19.94 -18.28
N ALA A 44 -4.42 -19.92 -18.45
CA ALA A 44 -5.04 -19.66 -19.74
C ALA A 44 -4.73 -18.26 -20.28
N ASP A 45 -4.69 -17.24 -19.40
CA ASP A 45 -4.39 -15.86 -19.80
C ASP A 45 -2.92 -15.71 -20.18
N TYR A 46 -2.02 -16.40 -19.50
CA TYR A 46 -0.61 -16.48 -19.88
C TYR A 46 -0.43 -17.19 -21.23
N ALA A 47 -1.12 -18.32 -21.46
CA ALA A 47 -1.07 -19.05 -22.73
C ALA A 47 -1.59 -18.23 -23.92
N VAL A 48 -2.56 -17.33 -23.68
CA VAL A 48 -3.01 -16.35 -24.68
C VAL A 48 -1.96 -15.25 -24.88
N PHE A 49 -1.39 -14.72 -23.79
CA PHE A 49 -0.38 -13.67 -23.84
C PHE A 49 0.84 -14.06 -24.68
N VAL A 50 1.40 -15.26 -24.49
CA VAL A 50 2.62 -15.70 -25.18
C VAL A 50 2.45 -15.88 -26.70
N ARG A 51 1.21 -15.92 -27.20
CA ARG A 51 0.91 -15.89 -28.65
C ARG A 51 1.03 -14.49 -29.26
N MET A 52 1.05 -13.45 -28.41
CA MET A 52 1.00 -12.05 -28.83
C MET A 52 2.23 -11.24 -28.37
N ALA A 53 2.93 -11.67 -27.32
CA ALA A 53 4.14 -11.03 -26.83
C ALA A 53 5.05 -12.01 -26.08
N MET A 54 6.30 -11.60 -25.90
CA MET A 54 7.25 -12.32 -25.07
C MET A 54 7.22 -11.75 -23.64
N PRO A 55 7.11 -12.59 -22.60
CA PRO A 55 7.22 -12.12 -21.23
C PRO A 55 8.62 -11.55 -21.00
N SER A 56 8.71 -10.58 -20.08
CA SER A 56 10.02 -10.07 -19.66
C SER A 56 10.73 -11.10 -18.79
N GLN A 57 12.05 -11.17 -18.92
CA GLN A 57 12.88 -11.93 -17.98
C GLN A 57 12.79 -11.32 -16.59
N TRP A 58 12.69 -12.18 -15.57
CA TRP A 58 12.70 -11.74 -14.17
C TRP A 58 14.03 -11.03 -13.87
N PRO A 59 14.00 -9.81 -13.28
CA PRO A 59 15.21 -9.05 -12.95
C PRO A 59 16.14 -9.82 -12.01
N ARG A 60 17.45 -9.51 -12.09
CA ARG A 60 18.48 -10.17 -11.28
C ARG A 60 19.19 -9.18 -10.38
N ASP A 61 19.55 -9.63 -9.19
CA ASP A 61 20.40 -8.88 -8.28
C ASP A 61 21.88 -8.92 -8.71
N GLN A 62 22.76 -8.30 -7.91
CA GLN A 62 24.21 -8.29 -8.16
C GLN A 62 24.84 -9.70 -8.15
N ALA A 63 24.23 -10.66 -7.46
CA ALA A 63 24.67 -12.06 -7.43
C ALA A 63 24.09 -12.89 -8.60
N GLY A 64 23.24 -12.29 -9.45
CA GLY A 64 22.57 -12.95 -10.57
C GLY A 64 21.30 -13.70 -10.20
N ALA A 65 20.81 -13.56 -8.97
CA ALA A 65 19.61 -14.24 -8.48
C ALA A 65 18.33 -13.49 -8.87
N GLN A 66 17.31 -14.22 -9.32
CA GLN A 66 15.99 -13.67 -9.68
C GLN A 66 15.08 -13.64 -8.44
N THR A 67 15.06 -12.49 -7.76
CA THR A 67 14.36 -12.31 -6.48
C THR A 67 13.10 -11.46 -6.64
N ASP A 68 12.15 -11.62 -5.71
CA ASP A 68 10.95 -10.79 -5.66
C ASP A 68 11.28 -9.31 -5.43
N ALA A 69 12.36 -9.04 -4.68
CA ALA A 69 12.83 -7.67 -4.43
C ALA A 69 13.25 -6.96 -5.73
N GLU A 70 13.97 -7.66 -6.62
CA GLU A 70 14.39 -7.08 -7.90
C GLU A 70 13.22 -6.87 -8.86
N LEU A 71 12.25 -7.78 -8.86
CA LEU A 71 11.01 -7.55 -9.60
C LEU A 71 10.21 -6.39 -9.01
N GLN A 72 10.16 -6.28 -7.67
CA GLN A 72 9.48 -5.20 -6.98
C GLN A 72 10.05 -3.83 -7.38
N LEU A 73 11.38 -3.68 -7.47
CA LEU A 73 12.02 -2.43 -7.91
C LEU A 73 11.56 -1.97 -9.31
N VAL A 74 11.31 -2.92 -10.22
CA VAL A 74 10.82 -2.60 -11.57
C VAL A 74 9.34 -2.19 -11.57
N LEU A 75 8.57 -2.75 -10.64
CA LEU A 75 7.12 -2.56 -10.53
C LEU A 75 6.72 -1.39 -9.61
N ASP A 76 7.61 -0.96 -8.71
CA ASP A 76 7.45 0.14 -7.76
C ASP A 76 6.93 1.44 -8.41
N PRO A 77 7.49 1.94 -9.54
CA PRO A 77 7.00 3.16 -10.17
C PRO A 77 5.54 3.11 -10.60
N TYR A 78 4.97 1.91 -10.72
CA TYR A 78 3.60 1.67 -11.17
C TYR A 78 2.65 1.33 -10.02
N ASN A 79 3.11 1.34 -8.76
CA ASN A 79 2.35 0.89 -7.58
C ASN A 79 1.81 -0.54 -7.73
N LEU A 80 2.63 -1.42 -8.29
CA LEU A 80 2.35 -2.85 -8.38
C LEU A 80 3.23 -3.60 -7.39
N PHE A 81 2.66 -4.59 -6.72
CA PHE A 81 3.28 -5.30 -5.60
C PHE A 81 3.46 -6.77 -5.96
N VAL A 82 4.68 -7.27 -5.82
CA VAL A 82 5.03 -8.67 -6.04
C VAL A 82 4.54 -9.54 -4.89
N THR A 83 4.53 -8.98 -3.68
CA THR A 83 4.23 -9.69 -2.44
C THR A 83 3.08 -9.05 -1.66
N LEU A 84 2.34 -9.89 -0.93
CA LEU A 84 1.29 -9.44 -0.01
C LEU A 84 1.87 -8.54 1.10
N GLN A 85 3.11 -8.79 1.52
CA GLN A 85 3.84 -7.99 2.50
C GLN A 85 4.11 -6.57 1.97
N GLY A 86 4.57 -6.44 0.72
CA GLY A 86 4.75 -5.15 0.06
C GLY A 86 3.45 -4.37 -0.04
N TYR A 87 2.37 -5.03 -0.44
CA TYR A 87 1.03 -4.40 -0.48
C TYR A 87 0.54 -3.99 0.91
N THR A 88 0.77 -4.81 1.94
CA THR A 88 0.41 -4.50 3.34
C THR A 88 1.12 -3.24 3.82
N ALA A 89 2.43 -3.11 3.57
CA ALA A 89 3.20 -1.92 3.92
C ALA A 89 2.66 -0.65 3.23
N TYR A 90 2.29 -0.77 1.95
CA TYR A 90 1.66 0.32 1.20
C TYR A 90 0.28 0.70 1.77
N LYS A 91 -0.57 -0.28 2.07
CA LYS A 91 -1.91 -0.02 2.65
C LYS A 91 -1.82 0.64 4.02
N ARG A 92 -0.90 0.18 4.88
CA ARG A 92 -0.59 0.81 6.17
C ARG A 92 -0.23 2.27 5.99
N TRP A 93 0.75 2.57 5.13
CA TRP A 93 1.18 3.95 4.85
C TRP A 93 0.01 4.80 4.34
N ARG A 94 -0.81 4.29 3.41
CA ARG A 94 -1.97 5.04 2.93
C ARG A 94 -2.99 5.36 4.02
N LYS A 95 -3.23 4.44 4.96
CA LYS A 95 -4.15 4.66 6.09
C LYS A 95 -3.57 5.63 7.11
N GLU A 96 -2.27 5.53 7.37
CA GLU A 96 -1.55 6.47 8.22
C GLU A 96 -1.70 7.90 7.72
N GLN A 97 -1.63 8.12 6.40
CA GLN A 97 -1.66 9.45 5.76
C GLN A 97 -3.08 9.96 5.44
N ALA A 98 -4.12 9.17 5.67
CA ALA A 98 -5.49 9.45 5.17
C ALA A 98 -6.21 10.60 5.89
N GLY A 99 -5.67 11.11 7.00
CA GLY A 99 -6.36 12.01 7.91
C GLY A 99 -7.31 11.26 8.86
N ILE A 100 -7.73 11.95 9.92
CA ILE A 100 -8.74 11.47 10.87
C ILE A 100 -9.67 12.62 11.28
N THR A 101 -10.86 12.28 11.72
CA THR A 101 -11.72 13.19 12.48
C THR A 101 -11.51 12.90 13.96
N LEU A 102 -11.11 13.93 14.70
CA LEU A 102 -10.92 13.83 16.15
C LEU A 102 -12.26 13.66 16.87
N SER A 103 -12.21 13.21 18.11
CA SER A 103 -13.37 13.11 19.01
C SER A 103 -14.11 14.44 19.21
N SER A 104 -13.40 15.57 19.06
CA SER A 104 -13.96 16.93 19.06
C SER A 104 -14.77 17.28 17.80
N GLY A 105 -14.73 16.44 16.76
CA GLY A 105 -15.30 16.70 15.44
C GLY A 105 -14.35 17.44 14.49
N MET A 106 -13.19 17.92 14.97
CA MET A 106 -12.21 18.61 14.12
C MET A 106 -11.48 17.61 13.21
N PRO A 107 -11.50 17.79 11.87
CA PRO A 107 -10.75 16.94 10.96
C PRO A 107 -9.29 17.39 10.84
N ILE A 108 -8.36 16.46 10.98
CA ILE A 108 -6.93 16.72 10.82
C ILE A 108 -6.35 15.87 9.70
N LYS A 109 -5.33 16.42 9.05
CA LYS A 109 -4.43 15.62 8.22
C LYS A 109 -3.45 14.88 9.12
N THR A 110 -3.04 13.70 8.68
CA THR A 110 -2.08 12.84 9.39
C THR A 110 -0.85 12.53 8.54
N ASP A 111 -0.63 13.32 7.49
CA ASP A 111 0.57 13.22 6.68
C ASP A 111 1.83 13.64 7.45
N ASP A 112 3.01 13.25 6.98
CA ASP A 112 4.30 13.47 7.67
C ASP A 112 4.49 14.93 8.13
N ARG A 113 4.06 15.88 7.29
CA ARG A 113 4.18 17.32 7.61
C ARG A 113 3.22 17.69 8.73
N SER A 114 2.02 17.14 8.74
CA SER A 114 1.02 17.36 9.78
C SER A 114 1.45 16.72 11.10
N GLN A 115 1.99 15.50 11.08
CA GLN A 115 2.55 14.84 12.27
C GLN A 115 3.67 15.67 12.92
N ALA A 116 4.61 16.16 12.12
CA ALA A 116 5.70 17.02 12.58
C ALA A 116 5.20 18.33 13.22
N LYS A 117 4.19 18.97 12.60
CA LYS A 117 3.59 20.21 13.13
C LYS A 117 2.86 19.97 14.45
N ILE A 118 2.04 18.93 14.54
CA ILE A 118 1.29 18.59 15.76
C ILE A 118 2.27 18.38 16.91
N THR A 119 3.33 17.60 16.66
CA THR A 119 4.38 17.33 17.66
C THR A 119 5.13 18.60 18.06
N GLY A 120 5.47 19.47 17.09
CA GLY A 120 6.16 20.73 17.35
C GLY A 120 5.35 21.70 18.22
N VAL A 121 4.06 21.87 17.92
CA VAL A 121 3.16 22.73 18.70
C VAL A 121 2.93 22.16 20.10
N TYR A 122 2.70 20.85 20.20
CA TYR A 122 2.57 20.17 21.48
C TYR A 122 3.79 20.43 22.39
N ASN A 123 5.00 20.24 21.86
CA ASN A 123 6.24 20.51 22.60
C ASN A 123 6.40 21.99 23.01
N ALA A 124 6.01 22.93 22.14
CA ALA A 124 6.07 24.36 22.46
C ALA A 124 5.13 24.73 23.62
N GLN A 125 3.95 24.11 23.68
CA GLN A 125 2.99 24.35 24.76
C GLN A 125 3.37 23.68 26.08
N LEU A 126 4.17 22.62 26.07
CA LEU A 126 4.78 22.11 27.31
C LEU A 126 5.68 23.16 27.97
N ALA A 127 6.36 23.99 27.17
CA ALA A 127 7.19 25.08 27.66
C ALA A 127 6.39 26.36 28.01
N ASN A 128 5.26 26.60 27.34
CA ASN A 128 4.39 27.74 27.62
C ASN A 128 2.89 27.38 27.50
N PRO A 129 2.29 26.79 28.55
CA PRO A 129 0.91 26.30 28.50
C PRO A 129 -0.17 27.37 28.33
N ALA A 130 0.16 28.64 28.57
CA ALA A 130 -0.79 29.76 28.46
C ALA A 130 -1.06 30.20 27.01
N VAL A 131 -0.28 29.72 26.04
CA VAL A 131 -0.39 30.11 24.64
C VAL A 131 -1.41 29.24 23.91
N THR A 132 -2.36 29.90 23.25
CA THR A 132 -3.25 29.29 22.26
C THR A 132 -2.61 29.32 20.87
N THR A 133 -2.88 28.30 20.07
CA THR A 133 -2.38 28.19 18.69
C THR A 133 -3.56 28.15 17.72
N PRO A 134 -3.63 29.05 16.73
CA PRO A 134 -4.60 28.93 15.65
C PRO A 134 -4.20 27.75 14.74
N TRP A 135 -5.08 26.76 14.65
CA TRP A 135 -4.88 25.56 13.85
C TRP A 135 -5.79 25.55 12.63
N HIS A 136 -5.21 25.48 11.43
CA HIS A 136 -5.97 25.30 10.20
C HIS A 136 -6.21 23.83 9.94
N ALA A 137 -7.45 23.40 10.13
CA ALA A 137 -7.89 22.02 10.00
C ALA A 137 -8.13 21.63 8.53
N ALA A 138 -8.41 20.34 8.30
CA ALA A 138 -8.58 19.79 6.96
C ALA A 138 -9.87 20.24 6.26
N ASP A 139 -10.85 20.74 7.01
CA ASP A 139 -12.09 21.35 6.52
C ASP A 139 -11.93 22.80 6.03
N GLY A 140 -10.73 23.38 6.20
CA GLY A 140 -10.45 24.78 5.86
C GLY A 140 -10.85 25.78 6.95
N LEU A 141 -11.32 25.32 8.11
CA LEU A 141 -11.63 26.17 9.25
C LEU A 141 -10.40 26.34 10.17
N THR A 142 -10.45 27.38 11.00
CA THR A 142 -9.44 27.66 12.02
C THR A 142 -10.01 27.36 13.40
N TYR A 143 -9.25 26.63 14.19
CA TYR A 143 -9.59 26.25 15.56
C TYR A 143 -8.52 26.83 16.49
N ASP A 144 -8.93 27.56 17.53
CA ASP A 144 -8.00 28.03 18.55
C ASP A 144 -7.76 26.92 19.57
N LEU A 145 -6.57 26.34 19.54
CA LEU A 145 -6.21 25.20 20.38
C LEU A 145 -5.38 25.66 21.57
N ASP A 146 -5.92 25.46 22.77
CA ASP A 146 -5.15 25.55 24.01
C ASP A 146 -4.27 24.31 24.22
N ALA A 147 -3.49 24.29 25.30
CA ALA A 147 -2.60 23.16 25.61
C ALA A 147 -3.35 21.83 25.80
N ALA A 148 -4.57 21.86 26.34
CA ALA A 148 -5.37 20.65 26.57
C ALA A 148 -5.90 20.08 25.25
N ALA A 149 -6.43 20.93 24.37
CA ALA A 149 -6.90 20.54 23.04
C ALA A 149 -5.77 20.01 22.16
N MET A 150 -4.58 20.62 22.23
CA MET A 150 -3.39 20.14 21.53
C MET A 150 -2.90 18.79 22.08
N ALA A 151 -2.93 18.57 23.39
CA ALA A 151 -2.58 17.28 23.99
C ALA A 151 -3.56 16.17 23.56
N ALA A 152 -4.87 16.48 23.51
CA ALA A 152 -5.89 15.56 23.02
C ALA A 152 -5.67 15.21 21.55
N MET A 153 -5.46 16.22 20.68
CA MET A 153 -5.14 16.00 19.26
C MET A 153 -3.89 15.13 19.07
N ASN A 154 -2.82 15.39 19.82
CA ASN A 154 -1.59 14.60 19.75
C ASN A 154 -1.82 13.14 20.20
N THR A 155 -2.61 12.93 21.25
CA THR A 155 -2.96 11.59 21.75
C THR A 155 -3.78 10.80 20.72
N GLU A 156 -4.78 11.42 20.09
CA GLU A 156 -5.60 10.78 19.06
C GLU A 156 -4.78 10.49 17.79
N LEU A 157 -3.87 11.38 17.40
CA LEU A 157 -2.93 11.14 16.29
C LEU A 157 -2.06 9.91 16.57
N LEU A 158 -1.42 9.85 17.75
CA LEU A 158 -0.57 8.71 18.12
C LEU A 158 -1.36 7.40 18.18
N THR A 159 -2.59 7.46 18.70
CA THR A 159 -3.51 6.32 18.73
C THR A 159 -3.78 5.83 17.29
N HIS A 160 -4.11 6.73 16.37
CA HIS A 160 -4.34 6.39 14.96
C HIS A 160 -3.11 5.74 14.29
N ILE A 161 -1.92 6.32 14.49
CA ILE A 161 -0.68 5.78 13.91
C ILE A 161 -0.41 4.38 14.46
N ASN A 162 -0.46 4.20 15.78
CA ASN A 162 -0.24 2.90 16.41
C ASN A 162 -1.26 1.85 15.92
N ASN A 163 -2.51 2.24 15.71
CA ASN A 163 -3.54 1.37 15.14
C ASN A 163 -3.21 0.89 13.73
N CYS A 164 -2.66 1.77 12.89
CA CYS A 164 -2.24 1.40 11.54
C CYS A 164 -1.14 0.32 11.57
N PHE A 165 -0.16 0.46 12.48
CA PHE A 165 0.89 -0.55 12.66
C PHE A 165 0.36 -1.86 13.26
N ALA A 166 -0.49 -1.78 14.29
CA ALA A 166 -1.09 -2.98 14.89
C ALA A 166 -1.92 -3.80 13.88
N VAL A 167 -2.65 -3.15 12.98
CA VAL A 167 -3.36 -3.83 11.89
C VAL A 167 -2.37 -4.43 10.88
N SER A 168 -1.28 -3.74 10.57
CA SER A 168 -0.23 -4.27 9.70
C SER A 168 0.38 -5.54 10.28
N ASP A 169 0.69 -5.58 11.57
CA ASP A 169 1.29 -6.74 12.23
C ASP A 169 0.33 -7.95 12.23
N ASP A 170 -0.96 -7.71 12.50
CA ASP A 170 -2.00 -8.74 12.42
C ASP A 170 -2.15 -9.30 10.99
N VAL A 171 -2.14 -8.44 9.98
CA VAL A 171 -2.19 -8.86 8.57
C VAL A 171 -0.97 -9.71 8.22
N LEU A 172 0.24 -9.31 8.63
CA LEU A 172 1.46 -10.06 8.37
C LEU A 172 1.44 -11.44 9.03
N ALA A 173 0.97 -11.53 10.28
CA ALA A 173 0.79 -12.81 10.97
C ALA A 173 -0.23 -13.71 10.25
N GLN A 174 -1.32 -13.15 9.73
CA GLN A 174 -2.31 -13.90 8.96
C GLN A 174 -1.82 -14.33 7.57
N ILE A 175 -0.92 -13.56 6.95
CA ILE A 175 -0.23 -13.97 5.71
C ILE A 175 0.68 -15.15 6.01
N GLU A 176 1.47 -15.10 7.08
CA GLU A 176 2.35 -16.20 7.49
C GLU A 176 1.55 -17.48 7.81
N ALA A 177 0.39 -17.33 8.45
CA ALA A 177 -0.55 -18.42 8.71
C ALA A 177 -1.31 -18.92 7.47
N GLY A 178 -1.12 -18.30 6.29
CA GLY A 178 -1.80 -18.64 5.05
C GLY A 178 -3.31 -18.32 5.03
N THR A 179 -3.79 -17.50 5.96
CA THR A 179 -5.20 -17.10 6.07
C THR A 179 -5.52 -15.92 5.15
N ILE A 180 -4.60 -14.95 5.05
CA ILE A 180 -4.64 -13.88 4.05
C ILE A 180 -3.79 -14.30 2.86
N THR A 181 -4.42 -14.43 1.70
CA THR A 181 -3.79 -14.82 0.44
C THR A 181 -4.03 -13.83 -0.70
N THR A 182 -4.77 -12.74 -0.44
CA THR A 182 -5.18 -11.76 -1.45
C THR A 182 -5.14 -10.32 -0.94
N HIS A 183 -4.95 -9.36 -1.86
CA HIS A 183 -5.06 -7.94 -1.57
C HIS A 183 -6.45 -7.55 -1.04
N ALA A 184 -7.52 -8.19 -1.53
CA ALA A 184 -8.88 -7.91 -1.08
C ALA A 184 -9.08 -8.24 0.41
N GLN A 185 -8.45 -9.31 0.92
CA GLN A 185 -8.49 -9.64 2.34
C GLN A 185 -7.67 -8.66 3.19
N ILE A 186 -6.54 -8.17 2.67
CA ILE A 186 -5.75 -7.10 3.31
C ILE A 186 -6.62 -5.85 3.43
N ASP A 187 -7.26 -5.44 2.34
CA ASP A 187 -8.16 -4.28 2.29
C ASP A 187 -9.29 -4.41 3.31
N ALA A 188 -9.99 -5.55 3.31
CA ALA A 188 -11.04 -5.83 4.28
C ALA A 188 -10.55 -5.75 5.74
N THR A 189 -9.31 -6.17 6.01
CA THR A 189 -8.74 -6.13 7.36
C THR A 189 -8.42 -4.70 7.82
N PHE A 190 -7.94 -3.84 6.91
CA PHE A 190 -7.69 -2.41 7.17
C PHE A 190 -8.97 -1.56 7.22
N ASP A 191 -10.07 -2.01 6.60
CA ASP A 191 -11.35 -1.32 6.62
C ASP A 191 -12.27 -1.79 7.77
N ALA A 192 -11.98 -2.95 8.36
CA ALA A 192 -12.72 -3.45 9.51
C ALA A 192 -12.57 -2.52 10.73
N PRO A 193 -13.65 -2.30 11.50
CA PRO A 193 -13.57 -1.59 12.78
C PRO A 193 -12.57 -2.27 13.71
N MET A 194 -11.80 -1.48 14.45
CA MET A 194 -10.88 -2.03 15.44
C MET A 194 -11.60 -2.83 16.51
N THR A 195 -11.22 -4.11 16.63
CA THR A 195 -11.71 -4.98 17.70
C THR A 195 -11.15 -4.57 19.05
N GLN A 196 -11.84 -4.93 20.14
CA GLN A 196 -11.39 -4.62 21.50
C GLN A 196 -10.00 -5.23 21.80
N ALA A 197 -9.73 -6.44 21.29
CA ALA A 197 -8.43 -7.09 21.42
C ALA A 197 -7.27 -6.27 20.79
N ARG A 198 -7.52 -5.58 19.66
CA ARG A 198 -6.53 -4.69 19.03
C ARG A 198 -6.32 -3.39 19.82
N LYS A 199 -7.33 -2.92 20.57
CA LYS A 199 -7.23 -1.72 21.43
C LYS A 199 -6.41 -1.96 22.70
N ASP A 200 -6.31 -3.20 23.18
CA ASP A 200 -5.66 -3.51 24.44
C ASP A 200 -4.12 -3.47 24.35
N TRP A 201 -3.54 -3.55 23.14
CA TRP A 201 -2.09 -3.37 22.91
C TRP A 201 -1.63 -1.90 23.04
N LEU A 202 -2.56 -0.94 23.01
CA LEU A 202 -2.27 0.50 23.22
C LEU A 202 -2.19 0.91 24.69
N LYS A 203 -2.50 -0.01 25.61
CA LYS A 203 -2.57 0.27 27.06
C LYS A 203 -1.29 -0.08 27.82
N VAL A 204 -0.22 -0.45 27.10
CA VAL A 204 1.07 -0.84 27.69
C VAL A 204 1.98 0.38 27.88
#